data_AF-F9ZAM1-F1
#
_entry.id   AF-F9ZAM1-F1
#
_cell.length_a   1.000
_cell.length_b   1.000
_cell.length_c   1.000
_cell.angle_alpha   90.00
_cell.angle_beta   90.00
_cell.angle_gamma   90.00
#
_symmetry.space_group_name_H-M   'P 1'
#
loop_
_entity.id
_entity.type
_entity.pdbx_description
1 polymer ?
#
loop_
_entity_poly.entity_id
_entity_poly.type
_entity_poly.pdbx_seq_one_letter_code
_entity_poly.pdbx_strand_id
1 'polypeptide(L)'
;MVLNYIWIFFFAVAFIVALFRLVIGGDTEVFSAMMTSTFDMSKTGFEISLGLTGVLTLWMGIMKIGERGGAVQVMSGMINPFFRRLFPGLPQDSPAHGSIMMNLAANMLGLDNAATPMGLKAMQQMQEVNTRKDAASNAQIMFLVLNTSGLTIVPVSIMVYRAQLGAANPTDIFIPILLATYFSTLAGLIAVAIYQKINLFDRVILAYLGGISVLMAGVIWYFSTLDKEAVTVVSNVASNIILFGIIMVFIGMAAWKRINVYDAFIEGAKDGFATAVKIIPYLIAILVAIGVFRASGAMEVVMSAITRGIEGLGFNADWVDALPTALMKPLSGSGARGMMIDTMKTFGADSFAGRLACTFQGATDTTFYIIAVYFGAVGIRNTRYAVPCGLIADLAGIIAAVVIAYLFFA
;
A
#
# COMPACT_ATOMS: atom_id res chain seq x y z
N MET A 1 18.13 -6.30 -2.54
CA MET A 1 18.44 -7.37 -3.52
C MET A 1 17.39 -7.46 -4.63
N VAL A 2 16.09 -7.56 -4.35
CA VAL A 2 15.04 -7.67 -5.40
C VAL A 2 15.01 -6.47 -6.37
N LEU A 3 15.02 -5.24 -5.86
CA LEU A 3 14.99 -4.02 -6.70
C LEU A 3 16.17 -3.94 -7.69
N ASN A 4 17.34 -4.46 -7.31
CA ASN A 4 18.50 -4.54 -8.19
C ASN A 4 18.21 -5.43 -9.40
N TYR A 5 17.64 -6.61 -9.17
CA TYR A 5 17.29 -7.52 -10.27
C TYR A 5 16.18 -6.95 -11.15
N ILE A 6 15.18 -6.29 -10.57
CA ILE A 6 14.11 -5.63 -11.33
C ILE A 6 14.69 -4.52 -12.22
N TRP A 7 15.59 -3.71 -11.67
CA TRP A 7 16.23 -2.62 -12.41
C TRP A 7 17.07 -3.16 -13.57
N ILE A 8 17.92 -4.17 -13.32
CA ILE A 8 18.70 -4.85 -14.37
C ILE A 8 17.78 -5.48 -15.41
N PHE A 9 16.69 -6.13 -14.98
CA PHE A 9 15.73 -6.76 -15.88
C PHE A 9 15.08 -5.74 -16.82
N PHE A 10 14.61 -4.59 -16.31
CA PHE A 10 14.02 -3.55 -17.16
C PHE A 10 15.01 -3.04 -18.20
N PHE A 11 16.25 -2.74 -17.83
CA PHE A 11 17.26 -2.27 -18.79
C PHE A 11 17.67 -3.37 -19.79
N ALA A 12 17.91 -4.60 -19.33
CA ALA A 12 18.36 -5.69 -20.18
C ALA A 12 17.30 -6.09 -21.20
N VAL A 13 16.04 -6.26 -20.77
CA VAL A 13 14.94 -6.60 -21.69
C VAL A 13 14.66 -5.45 -22.64
N ALA A 14 14.65 -4.20 -22.16
CA ALA A 14 14.47 -3.04 -23.03
C ALA A 14 15.54 -2.96 -24.13
N PHE A 15 16.80 -3.21 -23.76
CA PHE A 15 17.90 -3.26 -24.72
C PHE A 15 17.73 -4.37 -25.76
N ILE A 16 17.34 -5.57 -25.33
CA ILE A 16 17.09 -6.70 -26.24
C ILE A 16 15.93 -6.38 -27.20
N VAL A 17 14.80 -5.88 -26.69
CA VAL A 17 13.64 -5.52 -27.52
C VAL A 17 13.97 -4.39 -28.49
N ALA A 18 14.72 -3.38 -28.05
CA ALA A 18 15.17 -2.29 -28.91
C ALA A 18 16.13 -2.77 -30.01
N LEU A 19 17.04 -3.70 -29.71
CA LEU A 19 17.88 -4.34 -30.72
C LEU A 19 17.05 -5.08 -31.76
N PHE A 20 16.02 -5.83 -31.33
CA PHE A 20 15.11 -6.50 -32.26
C PHE A 20 14.36 -5.50 -33.15
N ARG A 21 13.85 -4.40 -32.60
CA ARG A 21 13.18 -3.34 -33.36
C ARG A 21 14.12 -2.64 -34.34
N LEU A 22 15.37 -2.41 -33.95
CA LEU A 22 16.38 -1.82 -34.82
C LEU A 22 16.76 -2.76 -35.97
N VAL A 23 17.14 -4.00 -35.65
CA VAL A 23 17.73 -4.94 -36.63
C VAL A 23 16.67 -5.58 -37.54
N ILE A 24 15.51 -5.95 -36.98
CA ILE A 24 14.44 -6.61 -37.74
C ILE A 24 13.41 -5.59 -38.22
N GLY A 25 13.01 -4.66 -37.34
CA GLY A 25 11.99 -3.66 -37.64
C GLY A 25 12.48 -2.42 -38.40
N GLY A 26 13.80 -2.20 -38.48
CA GLY A 26 14.39 -1.02 -39.11
C GLY A 26 14.19 0.28 -38.33
N ASP A 27 13.79 0.22 -37.06
CA ASP A 27 13.52 1.38 -36.21
C ASP A 27 14.84 2.01 -35.71
N THR A 28 15.36 2.97 -36.46
CA THR A 28 16.60 3.68 -36.13
C THR A 28 16.46 4.67 -34.98
N GLU A 29 15.22 4.98 -34.57
CA GLU A 29 14.95 5.99 -33.54
C GLU A 29 14.80 5.37 -32.13
N VAL A 30 14.55 4.06 -32.02
CA VAL A 30 14.27 3.38 -30.75
C VAL A 30 15.29 3.67 -29.65
N PHE A 31 16.59 3.65 -29.94
CA PHE A 31 17.63 3.97 -28.96
C PHE A 31 17.67 5.45 -28.59
N SER A 32 17.39 6.33 -29.54
CA SER A 32 17.26 7.77 -29.28
C SER A 32 16.05 8.03 -28.37
N ALA A 33 14.91 7.39 -28.64
CA ALA A 33 13.70 7.49 -27.82
C ALA A 33 13.96 6.98 -26.39
N MET A 34 14.65 5.85 -26.23
CA MET A 34 15.05 5.33 -24.92
C MET A 34 15.95 6.32 -24.18
N MET A 35 16.96 6.89 -24.84
CA MET A 35 17.85 7.87 -24.23
C MET A 35 17.10 9.14 -23.81
N THR A 36 16.28 9.71 -24.69
CA THR A 36 15.41 10.85 -24.35
C THR A 36 14.53 10.55 -23.14
N SER A 37 13.93 9.36 -23.10
CA SER A 37 13.11 8.92 -21.97
C SER A 37 13.87 8.90 -20.64
N THR A 38 15.19 8.61 -20.63
CA THR A 38 15.97 8.66 -19.37
C THR A 38 16.05 10.08 -18.80
N PHE A 39 16.21 11.10 -19.64
CA PHE A 39 16.28 12.49 -19.22
C PHE A 39 14.89 13.02 -18.81
N ASP A 40 13.86 12.69 -19.58
CA ASP A 40 12.50 13.14 -19.29
C ASP A 40 11.96 12.53 -17.99
N MET A 41 12.24 11.24 -17.75
CA MET A 41 11.81 10.57 -16.52
C MET A 41 12.63 10.99 -15.30
N SER A 42 13.91 11.34 -15.46
CA SER A 42 14.69 11.89 -14.33
C SER A 42 14.14 13.26 -13.90
N LYS A 43 13.84 14.15 -14.86
CA LYS A 43 13.19 15.43 -14.61
C LYS A 43 11.82 15.26 -13.95
N THR A 44 10.98 14.38 -14.53
CA THR A 44 9.66 14.05 -13.97
C THR A 44 9.77 13.60 -12.51
N GLY A 45 10.68 12.66 -12.22
CA GLY A 45 10.86 12.14 -10.86
C GLY A 45 11.25 13.22 -9.86
N PHE A 46 12.10 14.16 -10.26
CA PHE A 46 12.47 15.31 -9.44
C PHE A 46 11.29 16.28 -9.20
N GLU A 47 10.56 16.65 -10.26
CA GLU A 47 9.39 17.56 -10.16
C GLU A 47 8.28 16.99 -9.26
N ILE A 48 7.98 15.69 -9.42
CA ILE A 48 7.03 15.00 -8.54
C ILE A 48 7.52 15.07 -7.08
N SER A 49 8.80 14.82 -6.84
CA SER A 49 9.35 14.86 -5.48
C SER A 49 9.29 16.24 -4.82
N LEU A 50 9.40 17.32 -5.60
CA LEU A 50 9.25 18.68 -5.08
C LEU A 50 7.84 18.93 -4.55
N GLY A 51 6.79 18.61 -5.32
CA GLY A 51 5.43 18.83 -4.82
C GLY A 51 5.02 17.83 -3.71
N LEU A 52 5.60 16.62 -3.66
CA LEU A 52 5.43 15.72 -2.52
C LEU A 52 5.92 16.36 -1.21
N THR A 53 6.97 17.18 -1.28
CA THR A 53 7.58 17.81 -0.11
C THR A 53 6.57 18.66 0.63
N GLY A 54 5.79 19.50 -0.08
CA GLY A 54 4.79 20.36 0.55
C GLY A 54 3.67 19.57 1.23
N VAL A 55 3.13 18.55 0.55
CA VAL A 55 1.96 17.83 1.07
C VAL A 55 2.34 16.80 2.15
N LEU A 56 3.50 16.14 2.03
CA LEU A 56 4.02 15.28 3.11
C LEU A 56 4.34 16.11 4.36
N THR A 57 4.85 17.33 4.21
CA THR A 57 5.05 18.27 5.33
C THR A 57 3.72 18.55 6.05
N LEU A 58 2.65 18.84 5.30
CA LEU A 58 1.32 19.07 5.88
C LEU A 58 0.79 17.84 6.63
N TRP A 59 0.74 16.69 5.97
CA TRP A 59 0.13 15.50 6.54
C TRP A 59 0.96 14.88 7.66
N MET A 60 2.29 14.86 7.57
CA MET A 60 3.12 14.39 8.67
C MET A 60 3.01 15.32 9.89
N GLY A 61 2.83 16.63 9.68
CA GLY A 61 2.48 17.56 10.75
C GLY A 61 1.17 17.20 11.44
N ILE A 62 0.10 16.93 10.67
CA ILE A 62 -1.20 16.48 11.19
C ILE A 62 -1.08 15.14 11.93
N MET A 63 -0.37 14.17 11.35
CA MET A 63 -0.16 12.87 11.99
C MET A 63 0.61 13.01 13.30
N LYS A 64 1.57 13.94 13.38
CA LYS A 64 2.31 14.24 14.61
C LYS A 64 1.45 14.88 15.70
N ILE A 65 0.49 15.73 15.31
CA ILE A 65 -0.55 16.22 16.24
C ILE A 65 -1.33 15.03 16.81
N GLY A 66 -1.79 14.12 15.95
CA GLY A 66 -2.51 12.91 16.38
C GLY A 66 -1.68 12.00 17.29
N GLU A 67 -0.42 11.76 16.93
CA GLU A 67 0.54 10.97 17.71
C GLU A 67 0.71 11.56 19.12
N ARG A 68 1.04 12.86 19.23
CA ARG A 68 1.19 13.53 20.52
C ARG A 68 -0.12 13.61 21.30
N GLY A 69 -1.24 13.87 20.61
CA GLY A 69 -2.60 13.82 21.17
C GLY A 69 -3.00 12.43 21.70
N GLY A 70 -2.25 11.41 21.33
CA GLY A 70 -2.36 10.05 21.83
C GLY A 70 -3.35 9.18 21.04
N ALA A 71 -3.54 9.49 19.76
CA ALA A 71 -4.34 8.70 18.84
C ALA A 71 -3.85 7.24 18.75
N VAL A 72 -2.52 7.04 18.77
CA VAL A 72 -1.89 5.70 18.73
C VAL A 72 -2.33 4.87 19.95
N GLN A 73 -2.34 5.46 21.16
CA GLN A 73 -2.71 4.75 22.38
C GLN A 73 -4.22 4.44 22.42
N VAL A 74 -5.05 5.37 21.96
CA VAL A 74 -6.50 5.13 21.83
C VAL A 74 -6.78 4.00 20.85
N MET A 75 -6.18 4.06 19.66
CA MET A 75 -6.34 3.04 18.63
C MET A 75 -5.82 1.68 19.10
N SER A 76 -4.63 1.65 19.71
CA SER A 76 -4.07 0.46 20.34
C SER A 76 -5.02 -0.13 21.38
N GLY A 77 -5.65 0.70 22.21
CA GLY A 77 -6.64 0.25 23.20
C GLY A 77 -7.90 -0.34 22.56
N MET A 78 -8.39 0.27 21.48
CA MET A 78 -9.58 -0.19 20.75
C MET A 78 -9.38 -1.56 20.08
N ILE A 79 -8.20 -1.81 19.51
CA ILE A 79 -7.92 -3.04 18.76
C ILE A 79 -7.36 -4.17 19.66
N ASN A 80 -6.86 -3.86 20.86
CA ASN A 80 -6.23 -4.81 21.77
C ASN A 80 -7.11 -6.03 22.12
N PRO A 81 -8.42 -5.91 22.43
CA PRO A 81 -9.26 -7.08 22.74
C PRO A 81 -9.33 -8.10 21.59
N PHE A 82 -9.42 -7.60 20.36
CA PHE A 82 -9.45 -8.40 19.15
C PHE A 82 -8.13 -9.15 18.93
N PHE A 83 -7.02 -8.41 18.91
CA PHE A 83 -5.73 -9.01 18.60
C PHE A 83 -5.22 -9.94 19.71
N ARG A 84 -5.52 -9.68 20.99
CA ARG A 84 -5.20 -10.65 22.07
C ARG A 84 -5.73 -12.05 21.78
N ARG A 85 -6.89 -12.18 21.12
CA ARG A 85 -7.45 -13.48 20.70
C ARG A 85 -6.77 -14.07 19.45
N LEU A 86 -6.17 -13.23 18.60
CA LEU A 86 -5.44 -13.65 17.40
C LEU A 86 -4.01 -14.14 17.67
N PHE A 87 -3.47 -13.87 18.86
CA PHE A 87 -2.13 -14.32 19.27
C PHE A 87 -2.19 -15.32 20.43
N PRO A 88 -2.84 -16.49 20.29
CA PRO A 88 -3.03 -17.44 21.40
C PRO A 88 -1.72 -18.07 21.90
N GLY A 89 -0.65 -18.03 21.10
CA GLY A 89 0.66 -18.58 21.47
C GLY A 89 1.54 -17.64 22.31
N LEU A 90 1.10 -16.41 22.60
CA LEU A 90 1.82 -15.48 23.46
C LEU A 90 1.26 -15.53 24.89
N PRO A 91 2.13 -15.55 25.93
CA PRO A 91 1.70 -15.39 27.32
C PRO A 91 0.93 -14.07 27.51
N GLN A 92 -0.09 -14.06 28.37
CA GLN A 92 -0.96 -12.89 28.56
C GLN A 92 -0.19 -11.62 28.98
N ASP A 93 0.87 -11.80 29.77
CA ASP A 93 1.72 -10.71 30.27
C ASP A 93 2.93 -10.42 29.36
N SER A 94 2.96 -11.02 28.16
CA SER A 94 4.06 -10.82 27.22
C SER A 94 4.13 -9.35 26.78
N PRO A 95 5.32 -8.72 26.88
CA PRO A 95 5.50 -7.35 26.40
C PRO A 95 5.31 -7.23 24.88
N ALA A 96 5.37 -8.34 24.15
CA ALA A 96 5.09 -8.40 22.71
C ALA A 96 3.71 -7.85 22.35
N HIS A 97 2.70 -8.06 23.21
CA HIS A 97 1.36 -7.53 22.94
C HIS A 97 1.36 -6.02 22.75
N GLY A 98 2.04 -5.28 23.64
CA GLY A 98 2.12 -3.83 23.55
C GLY A 98 2.78 -3.36 22.25
N SER A 99 3.92 -3.95 21.88
CA SER A 99 4.65 -3.57 20.67
C SER A 99 3.93 -3.94 19.37
N ILE A 100 3.24 -5.09 19.32
CA ILE A 100 2.37 -5.46 18.19
C ILE A 100 1.24 -4.44 18.04
N MET A 101 0.56 -4.07 19.13
CA MET A 101 -0.58 -3.15 19.05
C MET A 101 -0.15 -1.74 18.65
N MET A 102 0.98 -1.27 19.19
CA MET A 102 1.55 0.02 18.81
C MET A 102 1.99 0.04 17.34
N ASN A 103 2.62 -1.03 16.85
CA ASN A 103 3.00 -1.13 15.44
C ASN A 103 1.78 -1.08 14.51
N LEU A 104 0.76 -1.91 14.78
CA LEU A 104 -0.46 -1.95 13.94
C LEU A 104 -1.21 -0.62 13.98
N ALA A 105 -1.38 -0.01 15.16
CA ALA A 105 -2.00 1.29 15.30
C ALA A 105 -1.22 2.41 14.59
N ALA A 106 0.12 2.40 14.68
CA ALA A 106 0.96 3.36 13.98
C ALA A 106 0.85 3.20 12.45
N ASN A 107 0.89 1.97 11.93
CA ASN A 107 0.71 1.70 10.50
C ASN A 107 -0.68 2.11 9.99
N MET A 108 -1.74 1.85 10.77
CA MET A 108 -3.11 2.30 10.49
C MET A 108 -3.21 3.82 10.37
N LEU A 109 -2.43 4.55 11.15
CA LEU A 109 -2.37 6.01 11.11
C LEU A 109 -1.36 6.55 10.08
N GLY A 110 -0.62 5.69 9.37
CA GLY A 110 0.43 6.12 8.44
C GLY A 110 1.66 6.74 9.14
N LEU A 111 1.91 6.37 10.40
CA LEU A 111 3.07 6.81 11.19
C LEU A 111 4.25 5.84 11.00
N ASP A 112 4.72 5.68 9.76
CA ASP A 112 5.72 4.66 9.36
C ASP A 112 7.03 4.72 10.18
N ASN A 113 7.46 5.94 10.51
CA ASN A 113 8.66 6.21 11.32
C ASN A 113 8.55 5.64 12.75
N ALA A 114 7.33 5.59 13.30
CA ALA A 114 7.04 4.99 14.59
C ALA A 114 6.74 3.49 14.46
N ALA A 115 6.09 3.09 13.37
CA ALA A 115 5.65 1.71 13.18
C ALA A 115 6.82 0.74 13.02
N THR A 116 7.81 1.05 12.18
CA THR A 116 8.90 0.10 11.88
C THR A 116 9.74 -0.27 13.12
N PRO A 117 10.21 0.68 13.95
CA PRO A 117 10.94 0.34 15.18
C PRO A 117 10.10 -0.50 16.16
N MET A 118 8.80 -0.19 16.28
CA MET A 118 7.88 -0.99 17.12
C MET A 118 7.68 -2.39 16.56
N GLY A 119 7.65 -2.55 15.24
CA GLY A 119 7.53 -3.84 14.57
C GLY A 119 8.76 -4.72 14.76
N LEU A 120 9.95 -4.15 14.62
CA LEU A 120 11.20 -4.87 14.91
C LEU A 120 11.29 -5.28 16.38
N LYS A 121 10.88 -4.40 17.30
CA LYS A 121 10.80 -4.72 18.73
C LYS A 121 9.80 -5.83 19.02
N ALA A 122 8.62 -5.79 18.41
CA ALA A 122 7.62 -6.86 18.51
C ALA A 122 8.19 -8.20 18.02
N MET A 123 8.92 -8.21 16.90
CA MET A 123 9.58 -9.40 16.39
C MET A 123 10.59 -9.97 17.36
N GLN A 124 11.44 -9.13 17.96
CA GLN A 124 12.43 -9.53 18.96
C GLN A 124 11.76 -10.14 20.19
N GLN A 125 10.72 -9.50 20.73
CA GLN A 125 9.98 -9.99 21.89
C GLN A 125 9.25 -11.32 21.60
N MET A 126 8.65 -11.47 20.43
CA MET A 126 8.08 -12.76 20.00
C MET A 126 9.17 -13.83 19.79
N GLN A 127 10.38 -13.42 19.39
CA GLN A 127 11.51 -14.32 19.20
C GLN A 127 12.07 -14.80 20.53
N GLU A 128 12.04 -14.01 21.60
CA GLU A 128 12.49 -14.42 22.94
C GLU A 128 11.75 -15.67 23.42
N VAL A 129 10.42 -15.69 23.27
CA VAL A 129 9.55 -16.82 23.66
C VAL A 129 9.45 -17.92 22.61
N ASN A 130 10.04 -17.74 21.42
CA ASN A 130 10.03 -18.75 20.36
C ASN A 130 10.95 -19.94 20.73
N THR A 131 10.41 -21.16 20.75
CA THR A 131 11.18 -22.38 21.05
C THR A 131 12.07 -22.82 19.88
N ARG A 132 11.74 -22.42 18.65
CA ARG A 132 12.51 -22.73 17.43
C ARG A 132 13.09 -21.47 16.81
N LYS A 133 14.31 -21.09 17.21
CA LYS A 133 14.92 -19.81 16.81
C LYS A 133 15.15 -19.67 15.29
N ASP A 134 15.30 -20.78 14.58
CA ASP A 134 15.52 -20.80 13.13
C ASP A 134 14.23 -20.66 12.29
N ALA A 135 13.06 -20.86 12.91
CA ALA A 135 11.77 -20.92 12.24
C ALA A 135 10.76 -19.93 12.83
N ALA A 136 9.96 -19.32 11.95
CA ALA A 136 8.96 -18.34 12.37
C ALA A 136 7.92 -18.95 13.31
N SER A 137 7.64 -18.29 14.44
CA SER A 137 6.56 -18.67 15.34
C SER A 137 5.19 -18.31 14.74
N ASN A 138 4.12 -18.94 15.23
CA ASN A 138 2.75 -18.63 14.80
C ASN A 138 2.42 -17.13 14.99
N ALA A 139 2.87 -16.55 16.11
CA ALA A 139 2.67 -15.14 16.41
C ALA A 139 3.42 -14.24 15.40
N GLN A 140 4.68 -14.55 15.09
CA GLN A 140 5.45 -13.80 14.09
C GLN A 140 4.79 -13.84 12.71
N ILE A 141 4.26 -15.00 12.30
CA ILE A 141 3.58 -15.14 11.01
C ILE A 141 2.28 -14.34 10.97
N MET A 142 1.45 -14.42 12.02
CA MET A 142 0.21 -13.64 12.10
C MET A 142 0.50 -12.14 12.03
N PHE A 143 1.44 -11.68 12.85
CA PHE A 143 1.85 -10.27 12.88
C PHE A 143 2.36 -9.78 11.53
N LEU A 144 3.15 -10.61 10.85
CA LEU A 144 3.67 -10.30 9.53
C LEU A 144 2.55 -10.16 8.51
N VAL A 145 1.65 -11.15 8.41
CA VAL A 145 0.57 -11.15 7.40
C VAL A 145 -0.40 -9.99 7.62
N LEU A 146 -0.63 -9.58 8.86
CA LEU A 146 -1.42 -8.38 9.14
C LEU A 146 -0.73 -7.12 8.60
N ASN A 147 0.59 -7.00 8.76
CA ASN A 147 1.35 -5.90 8.19
C ASN A 147 1.40 -5.95 6.66
N THR A 148 1.47 -7.13 6.04
CA THR A 148 1.44 -7.25 4.57
C THR A 148 0.11 -6.81 3.97
N SER A 149 -0.98 -6.84 4.73
CA SER A 149 -2.29 -6.41 4.24
C SER A 149 -2.46 -4.89 4.14
N GLY A 150 -1.43 -4.07 4.44
CA GLY A 150 -1.47 -2.63 4.14
C GLY A 150 -2.52 -1.86 4.92
N LEU A 151 -2.70 -2.20 6.20
CA LEU A 151 -3.61 -1.53 7.12
C LEU A 151 -3.24 -0.05 7.29
N THR A 152 -3.59 0.80 6.33
CA THR A 152 -3.41 2.26 6.36
C THR A 152 -4.74 2.91 6.11
N ILE A 153 -5.21 3.74 7.05
CA ILE A 153 -6.52 4.37 6.97
C ILE A 153 -6.51 5.47 5.90
N VAL A 154 -5.47 6.31 5.88
CA VAL A 154 -5.39 7.47 4.99
C VAL A 154 -4.24 7.30 4.01
N PRO A 155 -4.50 6.99 2.72
CA PRO A 155 -3.47 6.81 1.70
C PRO A 155 -2.95 8.15 1.17
N VAL A 156 -2.39 8.97 2.07
CA VAL A 156 -1.96 10.35 1.80
C VAL A 156 -1.10 10.42 0.54
N SER A 157 -0.02 9.63 0.47
CA SER A 157 0.93 9.73 -0.63
C SER A 157 0.29 9.52 -2.00
N ILE A 158 -0.70 8.63 -2.11
CA ILE A 158 -1.41 8.33 -3.35
C ILE A 158 -2.27 9.52 -3.78
N MET A 159 -3.00 10.12 -2.84
CA MET A 159 -3.77 11.35 -3.09
C MET A 159 -2.86 12.49 -3.59
N VAL A 160 -1.64 12.60 -3.07
CA VAL A 160 -0.69 13.62 -3.54
C VAL A 160 -0.27 13.38 -4.98
N TYR A 161 0.12 12.15 -5.32
CA TYR A 161 0.50 11.84 -6.71
C TYR A 161 -0.65 12.12 -7.68
N ARG A 162 -1.89 11.80 -7.30
CA ARG A 162 -3.09 12.14 -8.09
C ARG A 162 -3.23 13.65 -8.29
N ALA A 163 -3.13 14.43 -7.22
CA ALA A 163 -3.21 15.89 -7.28
C ALA A 163 -2.13 16.51 -8.18
N GLN A 164 -0.89 16.02 -8.08
CA GLN A 164 0.23 16.50 -8.89
C GLN A 164 0.11 16.15 -10.37
N LEU A 165 -0.57 15.05 -10.69
CA LEU A 165 -0.83 14.61 -12.06
C LEU A 165 -2.20 15.08 -12.58
N GLY A 166 -2.80 16.08 -11.93
CA GLY A 166 -3.98 16.78 -12.44
C GLY A 166 -5.32 16.08 -12.22
N ALA A 167 -5.42 15.15 -11.27
CA ALA A 167 -6.71 14.56 -10.89
C ALA A 167 -7.69 15.65 -10.42
N ALA A 168 -8.91 15.65 -10.96
CA ALA A 168 -9.96 16.60 -10.60
C ALA A 168 -10.40 16.43 -9.15
N ASN A 169 -10.50 15.18 -8.68
CA ASN A 169 -10.61 14.88 -7.27
C ASN A 169 -9.57 13.84 -6.82
N PRO A 170 -8.51 14.23 -6.11
CA PRO A 170 -7.52 13.29 -5.62
C PRO A 170 -8.01 12.31 -4.54
N THR A 171 -9.16 12.59 -3.88
CA THR A 171 -9.66 11.80 -2.75
C THR A 171 -10.68 10.73 -3.13
N ASP A 172 -11.11 10.66 -4.39
CA ASP A 172 -12.11 9.71 -4.90
C ASP A 172 -11.71 8.23 -4.75
N ILE A 173 -10.42 7.95 -4.67
CA ILE A 173 -9.83 6.63 -4.40
C ILE A 173 -9.88 6.17 -2.93
N PHE A 174 -10.24 7.05 -1.98
CA PHE A 174 -10.15 6.79 -0.55
C PHE A 174 -11.00 5.59 -0.11
N ILE A 175 -12.30 5.62 -0.40
CA ILE A 175 -13.23 4.54 -0.06
C ILE A 175 -12.85 3.24 -0.80
N PRO A 176 -12.56 3.27 -2.12
CA PRO A 176 -12.10 2.08 -2.84
C PRO A 176 -10.86 1.40 -2.23
N ILE A 177 -9.85 2.17 -1.82
CA ILE A 177 -8.66 1.64 -1.15
C ILE A 177 -9.04 0.97 0.17
N LEU A 178 -9.84 1.64 1.01
CA LEU A 178 -10.26 1.10 2.30
C LEU A 178 -10.97 -0.25 2.15
N LEU A 179 -11.87 -0.35 1.17
CA LEU A 179 -12.58 -1.60 0.86
C LEU A 179 -11.63 -2.70 0.36
N ALA A 180 -10.70 -2.38 -0.54
CA ALA A 180 -9.73 -3.34 -1.06
C ALA A 180 -8.77 -3.85 0.04
N THR A 181 -8.28 -2.95 0.89
CA THR A 181 -7.47 -3.27 2.06
C THR A 181 -8.21 -4.20 3.02
N TYR A 182 -9.49 -3.93 3.30
CA TYR A 182 -10.30 -4.78 4.15
C TYR A 182 -10.36 -6.24 3.65
N PHE A 183 -10.60 -6.46 2.35
CA PHE A 183 -10.62 -7.82 1.79
C PHE A 183 -9.24 -8.49 1.81
N SER A 184 -8.16 -7.73 1.59
CA SER A 184 -6.79 -8.22 1.75
C SER A 184 -6.52 -8.69 3.18
N THR A 185 -6.81 -7.85 4.18
CA THR A 185 -6.64 -8.19 5.61
C THR A 185 -7.49 -9.38 6.00
N LEU A 186 -8.76 -9.43 5.58
CA LEU A 186 -9.66 -10.52 5.91
C LEU A 186 -9.15 -11.86 5.33
N ALA A 187 -8.74 -11.88 4.06
CA ALA A 187 -8.22 -13.07 3.42
C ALA A 187 -6.90 -13.54 4.06
N GLY A 188 -5.97 -12.62 4.34
CA GLY A 188 -4.73 -12.93 5.04
C GLY A 188 -4.98 -13.50 6.43
N LEU A 189 -5.88 -12.88 7.20
CA LEU A 189 -6.27 -13.34 8.52
C LEU A 189 -6.91 -14.73 8.48
N ILE A 190 -7.84 -14.96 7.56
CA ILE A 190 -8.49 -16.27 7.38
C ILE A 190 -7.46 -17.33 7.00
N ALA A 191 -6.58 -17.04 6.04
CA ALA A 191 -5.52 -17.97 5.63
C ALA A 191 -4.65 -18.37 6.83
N VAL A 192 -4.18 -17.40 7.61
CA VAL A 192 -3.39 -17.68 8.81
C VAL A 192 -4.20 -18.45 9.86
N ALA A 193 -5.46 -18.07 10.08
CA ALA A 193 -6.33 -18.74 11.05
C ALA A 193 -6.56 -20.21 10.70
N ILE A 194 -6.68 -20.56 9.42
CA ILE A 194 -6.78 -21.95 8.94
C ILE A 194 -5.50 -22.72 9.30
N TYR A 195 -4.32 -22.19 8.96
CA TYR A 195 -3.04 -22.85 9.30
C TYR A 195 -2.82 -23.00 10.80
N GLN A 196 -3.22 -21.99 11.58
CA GLN A 196 -3.02 -21.94 13.03
C GLN A 196 -4.16 -22.56 13.84
N LYS A 197 -5.25 -22.97 13.18
CA LYS A 197 -6.49 -23.45 13.80
C LYS A 197 -7.06 -22.45 14.83
N ILE A 198 -6.99 -21.16 14.52
CA ILE A 198 -7.58 -20.10 15.34
C ILE A 198 -9.11 -20.17 15.18
N ASN A 199 -9.83 -20.17 16.29
CA ASN A 199 -11.29 -20.16 16.28
C ASN A 199 -11.81 -18.75 15.94
N LEU A 200 -12.06 -18.49 14.65
CA LEU A 200 -12.66 -17.23 14.20
C LEU A 200 -14.10 -17.02 14.69
N PHE A 201 -14.76 -18.06 15.19
CA PHE A 201 -16.10 -17.98 15.79
C PHE A 201 -16.08 -17.57 17.27
N ASP A 202 -14.92 -17.22 17.83
CA ASP A 202 -14.87 -16.58 19.15
C ASP A 202 -15.73 -15.32 19.17
N ARG A 203 -16.48 -15.11 20.25
CA ARG A 203 -17.44 -13.99 20.36
C ARG A 203 -16.79 -12.62 20.14
N VAL A 204 -15.54 -12.44 20.59
CA VAL A 204 -14.82 -11.17 20.41
C VAL A 204 -14.36 -11.03 18.97
N ILE A 205 -13.82 -12.10 18.38
CA ILE A 205 -13.41 -12.09 16.97
C ILE A 205 -14.61 -11.83 16.05
N LEU A 206 -15.74 -12.51 16.27
CA LEU A 206 -16.97 -12.30 15.52
C LEU A 206 -17.55 -10.90 15.71
N ALA A 207 -17.51 -10.34 16.91
CA ALA A 207 -18.00 -8.97 17.13
C ALA A 207 -17.21 -7.95 16.31
N TYR A 208 -15.88 -8.06 16.29
CA TYR A 208 -15.02 -7.16 15.53
C TYR A 208 -15.07 -7.43 14.03
N LEU A 209 -14.75 -8.66 13.59
CA LEU A 209 -14.77 -9.00 12.17
C LEU A 209 -16.17 -8.88 11.60
N GLY A 210 -17.18 -9.46 12.26
CA GLY A 210 -18.56 -9.38 11.81
C GLY A 210 -19.07 -7.94 11.78
N GLY A 211 -18.75 -7.12 12.79
CA GLY A 211 -19.10 -5.70 12.81
C GLY A 211 -18.49 -4.92 11.64
N ILE A 212 -17.19 -5.09 11.40
CA ILE A 212 -16.50 -4.46 10.27
C ILE A 212 -17.04 -5.00 8.93
N SER A 213 -17.27 -6.31 8.82
CA SER A 213 -17.85 -6.93 7.61
C SER A 213 -19.23 -6.37 7.27
N VAL A 214 -20.10 -6.22 8.27
CA VAL A 214 -21.43 -5.62 8.08
C VAL A 214 -21.31 -4.17 7.66
N LEU A 215 -20.39 -3.41 8.25
CA LEU A 215 -20.13 -2.03 7.85
C LEU A 215 -19.65 -1.95 6.39
N MET A 216 -18.65 -2.75 6.01
CA MET A 216 -18.11 -2.77 4.65
C MET A 216 -19.16 -3.23 3.63
N ALA A 217 -19.92 -4.27 3.94
CA ALA A 217 -21.02 -4.74 3.10
C ALA A 217 -22.12 -3.69 2.96
N GLY A 218 -22.46 -2.96 4.03
CA GLY A 218 -23.41 -1.85 3.99
C GLY A 218 -22.93 -0.69 3.12
N VAL A 219 -21.64 -0.35 3.17
CA VAL A 219 -21.02 0.64 2.27
C VAL A 219 -21.12 0.18 0.81
N ILE A 220 -20.70 -1.05 0.51
CA ILE A 220 -20.77 -1.60 -0.86
C ILE A 220 -22.22 -1.62 -1.37
N TRP A 221 -23.15 -2.11 -0.55
CA TRP A 221 -24.57 -2.16 -0.89
C TRP A 221 -25.12 -0.77 -1.18
N TYR A 222 -24.85 0.21 -0.32
CA TYR A 222 -25.28 1.59 -0.52
C TYR A 222 -24.75 2.16 -1.84
N PHE A 223 -23.45 2.03 -2.12
CA PHE A 223 -22.89 2.50 -3.39
C PHE A 223 -23.46 1.75 -4.61
N SER A 224 -23.76 0.46 -4.49
CA SER A 224 -24.38 -0.32 -5.58
C SER A 224 -25.81 0.11 -5.93
N THR A 225 -26.47 0.87 -5.06
CA THR A 225 -27.84 1.39 -5.29
C THR A 225 -27.87 2.75 -5.97
N LEU A 226 -26.71 3.41 -6.07
CA LEU A 226 -26.56 4.74 -6.64
C LEU A 226 -26.23 4.66 -8.13
N ASP A 227 -26.65 5.67 -8.88
CA ASP A 227 -26.17 5.89 -10.24
C ASP A 227 -24.75 6.48 -10.24
N LYS A 228 -24.07 6.44 -11.39
CA LYS A 228 -22.64 6.76 -11.50
C LYS A 228 -22.29 8.19 -11.08
N GLU A 229 -23.15 9.16 -11.41
CA GLU A 229 -22.94 10.56 -11.00
C GLU A 229 -23.08 10.68 -9.49
N ALA A 230 -24.09 10.07 -8.89
CA ALA A 230 -24.26 10.06 -7.45
C ALA A 230 -23.13 9.31 -6.72
N VAL A 231 -22.64 8.17 -7.23
CA VAL A 231 -21.48 7.46 -6.66
C VAL A 231 -20.28 8.41 -6.55
N THR A 232 -20.00 9.16 -7.62
CA THR A 232 -18.90 10.12 -7.66
C THR A 232 -19.11 11.23 -6.63
N VAL A 233 -20.27 11.89 -6.64
CA VAL A 233 -20.57 13.00 -5.71
C VAL A 233 -20.51 12.55 -4.25
N VAL A 234 -21.17 11.43 -3.94
CA VAL A 234 -21.27 10.90 -2.58
C VAL A 234 -19.91 10.41 -2.08
N SER A 235 -19.14 9.70 -2.91
CA SER A 235 -17.77 9.25 -2.56
C SER A 235 -16.88 10.45 -2.25
N ASN A 236 -16.96 11.52 -3.06
CA ASN A 236 -16.17 12.73 -2.89
C ASN A 236 -16.53 13.47 -1.59
N VAL A 237 -17.83 13.68 -1.33
CA VAL A 237 -18.30 14.36 -0.12
C VAL A 237 -17.94 13.55 1.12
N ALA A 238 -18.22 12.24 1.11
CA ALA A 238 -17.91 11.36 2.24
C ALA A 238 -16.40 11.31 2.53
N SER A 239 -15.56 11.14 1.50
CA SER A 239 -14.11 11.10 1.67
C SER A 239 -13.57 12.40 2.27
N ASN A 240 -14.00 13.56 1.77
CA ASN A 240 -13.52 14.85 2.28
C ASN A 240 -14.01 15.14 3.71
N ILE A 241 -15.26 14.78 4.04
CA ILE A 241 -15.78 14.92 5.42
C ILE A 241 -15.00 14.00 6.37
N ILE A 242 -14.75 12.75 6.00
CA ILE A 242 -14.01 11.80 6.83
C ILE A 242 -12.58 12.31 7.05
N LEU A 243 -11.88 12.70 5.97
CA LEU A 243 -10.50 13.18 6.04
C LEU A 243 -10.38 14.43 6.92
N PHE A 244 -11.24 15.43 6.71
CA PHE A 244 -11.22 16.64 7.52
C PHE A 244 -11.65 16.36 8.96
N GLY A 245 -12.58 15.42 9.18
CA GLY A 245 -12.97 14.92 10.49
C GLY A 245 -11.79 14.32 11.26
N ILE A 246 -10.94 13.52 10.62
CA ILE A 246 -9.72 12.96 11.22
C ILE A 246 -8.79 14.09 11.70
N ILE A 247 -8.60 15.14 10.88
CA ILE A 247 -7.78 16.31 11.24
C ILE A 247 -8.34 16.98 12.50
N MET A 248 -9.66 17.24 12.51
CA MET A 248 -10.33 17.89 13.64
C MET A 248 -10.26 17.04 14.92
N VAL A 249 -10.40 15.71 14.80
CA VAL A 249 -10.24 14.78 15.92
C VAL A 249 -8.82 14.86 16.48
N PHE A 250 -7.78 14.85 15.65
CA PHE A 250 -6.39 14.94 16.13
C PHE A 250 -6.11 16.26 16.82
N ILE A 251 -6.54 17.38 16.23
CA ILE A 251 -6.41 18.70 16.85
C ILE A 251 -7.16 18.74 18.18
N GLY A 252 -8.40 18.23 18.23
CA GLY A 252 -9.20 18.17 19.44
C GLY A 252 -8.57 17.32 20.54
N MET A 253 -8.04 16.14 20.19
CA MET A 253 -7.32 15.26 21.14
C MET A 253 -6.07 15.94 21.71
N ALA A 254 -5.27 16.58 20.85
CA ALA A 254 -4.09 17.32 21.28
C ALA A 254 -4.43 18.52 22.16
N ALA A 255 -5.46 19.30 21.78
CA ALA A 255 -5.94 20.45 22.53
C ALA A 255 -6.48 20.03 23.92
N TRP A 256 -7.25 18.95 24.00
CA TRP A 256 -7.75 18.42 25.28
C TRP A 256 -6.60 18.02 26.21
N LYS A 257 -5.55 17.38 25.67
CA LYS A 257 -4.34 17.07 26.44
C LYS A 257 -3.42 18.27 26.68
N ARG A 258 -3.84 19.49 26.33
CA ARG A 258 -3.09 20.74 26.45
C ARG A 258 -1.72 20.69 25.75
N ILE A 259 -1.66 19.99 24.62
CA ILE A 259 -0.47 19.90 23.78
C ILE A 259 -0.46 21.08 22.82
N ASN A 260 0.69 21.73 22.64
CA ASN A 260 0.84 22.76 21.63
C ASN A 260 0.73 22.14 20.23
N VAL A 261 -0.43 22.34 19.59
CA VAL A 261 -0.77 21.80 18.27
C VAL A 261 0.19 22.31 17.20
N TYR A 262 0.58 23.59 17.28
CA TYR A 262 1.48 24.19 16.30
C TYR A 262 2.89 23.59 16.39
N ASP A 263 3.43 23.45 17.61
CA ASP A 263 4.76 22.85 17.78
C ASP A 263 4.79 21.37 17.34
N ALA A 264 3.73 20.62 17.67
CA ALA A 264 3.54 19.26 17.19
C ALA A 264 3.50 19.19 15.66
N PHE A 265 2.76 20.09 15.04
CA PHE A 265 2.68 20.21 13.58
C PHE A 265 4.06 20.48 12.98
N ILE A 266 4.80 21.46 13.49
CA ILE A 266 6.12 21.83 12.97
C ILE A 266 7.15 20.70 13.11
N GLU A 267 7.09 19.94 14.20
CA GLU A 267 7.92 18.74 14.35
C GLU A 267 7.61 17.71 13.27
N GLY A 268 6.33 17.35 13.07
CA GLY A 268 5.94 16.38 12.05
C GLY A 268 6.21 16.88 10.63
N ALA A 269 6.05 18.17 10.40
CA ALA A 269 6.36 18.83 9.14
C ALA A 269 7.83 18.64 8.73
N LYS A 270 8.77 18.75 9.68
CA LYS A 270 10.20 18.49 9.44
C LYS A 270 10.46 17.04 9.03
N ASP A 271 9.78 16.08 9.68
CA ASP A 271 9.88 14.66 9.32
C ASP A 271 9.33 14.40 7.91
N GLY A 272 8.21 15.04 7.54
CA GLY A 272 7.62 14.96 6.21
C GLY A 272 8.56 15.51 5.13
N PHE A 273 9.18 16.66 5.37
CA PHE A 273 10.17 17.25 4.48
C PHE A 273 11.38 16.31 4.26
N ALA A 274 11.97 15.80 5.34
CA ALA A 274 13.12 14.90 5.25
C ALA A 274 12.77 13.60 4.52
N THR A 275 11.55 13.09 4.71
CA THR A 275 11.05 11.89 4.02
C THR A 275 10.92 12.14 2.52
N ALA A 276 10.37 13.29 2.11
CA ALA A 276 10.25 13.65 0.70
C ALA A 276 11.62 13.69 -0.01
N VAL A 277 12.62 14.30 0.63
CA VAL A 277 14.00 14.36 0.10
C VAL A 277 14.60 12.95 -0.06
N LYS A 278 14.38 12.06 0.91
CA LYS A 278 14.89 10.68 0.86
C LYS A 278 14.25 9.86 -0.27
N ILE A 279 13.04 10.19 -0.72
CA ILE A 279 12.33 9.46 -1.78
C ILE A 279 12.91 9.78 -3.18
N ILE A 280 13.48 10.98 -3.39
CA ILE A 280 13.95 11.47 -4.69
C ILE A 280 14.79 10.44 -5.46
N PRO A 281 15.89 9.88 -4.91
CA PRO A 281 16.78 9.02 -5.70
C PRO A 281 16.09 7.74 -6.15
N TYR A 282 15.27 7.16 -5.29
CA TYR A 282 14.55 5.92 -5.58
C TYR A 282 13.45 6.14 -6.62
N LEU A 283 12.75 7.27 -6.56
CA LEU A 283 11.71 7.61 -7.51
C LEU A 283 12.31 7.87 -8.91
N ILE A 284 13.42 8.59 -8.99
CA ILE A 284 14.14 8.81 -10.25
C ILE A 284 14.60 7.47 -10.84
N ALA A 285 15.28 6.64 -10.04
CA ALA A 285 15.83 5.37 -10.54
C ALA A 285 14.76 4.45 -11.13
N ILE A 286 13.59 4.34 -10.47
CA ILE A 286 12.52 3.48 -10.95
C ILE A 286 11.81 4.08 -12.18
N LEU A 287 11.52 5.39 -12.19
CA LEU A 287 10.85 6.02 -13.33
C LEU A 287 11.72 5.98 -14.58
N VAL A 288 13.04 6.16 -14.46
CA VAL A 288 13.97 5.99 -15.58
C VAL A 288 13.94 4.57 -16.12
N ALA A 289 13.98 3.56 -15.24
CA ALA A 289 13.92 2.17 -15.69
C ALA A 289 12.60 1.82 -16.39
N ILE A 290 11.48 2.31 -15.86
CA ILE A 290 10.16 2.12 -16.48
C ILE A 290 10.07 2.86 -17.82
N GLY A 291 10.56 4.11 -17.88
CA GLY A 291 10.58 4.90 -19.10
C GLY A 291 11.37 4.23 -20.22
N VAL A 292 12.56 3.71 -19.91
CA VAL A 292 13.38 2.94 -20.87
C VAL A 292 12.65 1.66 -21.33
N PHE A 293 12.03 0.93 -20.40
CA PHE A 293 11.26 -0.27 -20.71
C PHE A 293 10.05 0.02 -21.60
N ARG A 294 9.32 1.11 -21.34
CA ARG A 294 8.20 1.56 -22.16
C ARG A 294 8.65 2.06 -23.53
N ALA A 295 9.67 2.92 -23.59
CA ALA A 295 10.21 3.47 -24.83
C ALA A 295 10.78 2.41 -25.78
N SER A 296 11.30 1.30 -25.24
CA SER A 296 11.73 0.16 -26.07
C SER A 296 10.57 -0.58 -26.77
N GLY A 297 9.33 -0.40 -26.33
CA GLY A 297 8.17 -1.19 -26.75
C GLY A 297 7.99 -2.52 -25.99
N ALA A 298 8.88 -2.85 -25.05
CA ALA A 298 8.77 -4.07 -24.26
C ALA A 298 7.47 -4.12 -23.46
N MET A 299 7.05 -2.98 -22.89
CA MET A 299 5.78 -2.87 -22.17
C MET A 299 4.60 -3.22 -23.09
N GLU A 300 4.53 -2.64 -24.28
CA GLU A 300 3.43 -2.86 -25.22
C GLU A 300 3.30 -4.33 -25.64
N VAL A 301 4.43 -5.01 -25.89
CA VAL A 301 4.45 -6.44 -26.21
C VAL A 301 3.87 -7.28 -25.07
N VAL A 302 4.30 -7.02 -23.83
CA VAL A 302 3.82 -7.77 -22.66
C VAL A 302 2.34 -7.50 -22.41
N MET A 303 1.94 -6.24 -22.40
CA MET A 303 0.56 -5.84 -22.12
C MET A 303 -0.40 -6.35 -23.19
N SER A 304 -0.07 -6.20 -24.48
CA SER A 304 -0.91 -6.69 -25.58
C SER A 304 -1.08 -8.22 -25.58
N ALA A 305 -0.03 -8.98 -25.22
CA ALA A 305 -0.13 -10.42 -25.07
C ALA A 305 -1.09 -10.82 -23.94
N ILE A 306 -1.02 -10.13 -22.80
CA ILE A 306 -1.91 -10.36 -21.65
C ILE A 306 -3.36 -9.99 -22.02
N THR A 307 -3.58 -8.81 -22.59
CA THR A 307 -4.90 -8.33 -23.01
C THR A 307 -5.56 -9.31 -23.98
N ARG A 308 -4.87 -9.71 -25.06
CA ARG A 308 -5.39 -10.69 -26.02
C ARG A 308 -5.70 -12.04 -25.37
N GLY A 309 -4.89 -12.47 -24.40
CA GLY A 309 -5.15 -13.69 -23.65
C GLY A 309 -6.44 -13.64 -22.84
N ILE A 310 -6.69 -12.52 -22.16
CA ILE A 310 -7.89 -12.30 -21.33
C ILE A 310 -9.14 -12.15 -22.21
N GLU A 311 -9.06 -11.33 -23.25
CA GLU A 311 -10.17 -11.13 -24.20
C GLU A 311 -10.48 -12.41 -24.97
N GLY A 312 -9.47 -13.20 -25.34
CA GLY A 312 -9.63 -14.50 -25.98
C GLY A 312 -10.33 -15.54 -25.11
N LEU A 313 -10.35 -15.35 -23.79
CA LEU A 313 -11.13 -16.15 -22.83
C LEU A 313 -12.53 -15.57 -22.58
N GLY A 314 -12.90 -14.45 -23.22
CA GLY A 314 -14.21 -13.80 -23.09
C GLY A 314 -14.34 -12.88 -21.86
N PHE A 315 -13.23 -12.49 -21.23
CA PHE A 315 -13.23 -11.58 -20.08
C PHE A 315 -12.88 -10.14 -20.49
N ASN A 316 -13.38 -9.18 -19.71
CA ASN A 316 -12.99 -7.77 -19.86
C ASN A 316 -11.53 -7.58 -19.41
N ALA A 317 -10.75 -6.84 -20.21
CA ALA A 317 -9.31 -6.59 -20.00
C ALA A 317 -8.97 -5.13 -19.66
N ASP A 318 -9.94 -4.25 -19.38
CA ASP A 318 -9.72 -2.82 -19.08
C ASP A 318 -8.84 -2.60 -17.83
N TRP A 319 -8.79 -3.59 -16.93
CA TRP A 319 -7.95 -3.57 -15.73
C TRP A 319 -6.48 -3.89 -15.99
N VAL A 320 -6.15 -4.43 -17.16
CA VAL A 320 -4.80 -4.91 -17.50
C VAL A 320 -3.81 -3.75 -17.48
N ASP A 321 -4.19 -2.55 -17.93
CA ASP A 321 -3.31 -1.37 -17.94
C ASP A 321 -2.81 -0.93 -16.53
N ALA A 322 -3.51 -1.35 -15.47
CA ALA A 322 -3.10 -1.13 -14.08
C ALA A 322 -2.35 -2.33 -13.44
N LEU A 323 -2.34 -3.49 -14.11
CA LEU A 323 -1.71 -4.72 -13.65
C LEU A 323 -0.24 -4.57 -13.24
N PRO A 324 0.61 -3.76 -13.92
CA PRO A 324 2.00 -3.66 -13.54
C PRO A 324 2.20 -3.16 -12.09
N THR A 325 1.31 -2.29 -11.59
CA THR A 325 1.32 -1.87 -10.18
C THR A 325 1.00 -3.03 -9.24
N ALA A 326 -0.03 -3.82 -9.56
CA ALA A 326 -0.43 -4.99 -8.76
C ALA A 326 0.69 -6.02 -8.65
N LEU A 327 1.37 -6.34 -9.74
CA LEU A 327 2.48 -7.32 -9.75
C LEU A 327 3.69 -6.83 -8.96
N MET A 328 3.97 -5.53 -9.03
CA MET A 328 5.11 -4.94 -8.35
C MET A 328 4.88 -4.80 -6.84
N LYS A 329 3.63 -4.69 -6.41
CA LYS A 329 3.27 -4.36 -5.03
C LYS A 329 3.80 -5.34 -3.97
N PRO A 330 3.68 -6.67 -4.12
CA PRO A 330 4.26 -7.63 -3.17
C PRO A 330 5.80 -7.57 -3.08
N LEU A 331 6.45 -7.17 -4.18
CA LEU A 331 7.91 -7.18 -4.34
C LEU A 331 8.57 -5.89 -3.86
N SER A 332 7.97 -4.74 -4.18
CA SER A 332 8.55 -3.42 -3.94
C SER A 332 7.51 -2.31 -3.94
N GLY A 333 7.43 -1.58 -2.82
CA GLY A 333 6.48 -0.47 -2.66
C GLY A 333 6.89 0.77 -3.45
N SER A 334 8.20 1.03 -3.55
CA SER A 334 8.75 2.07 -4.41
C SER A 334 8.64 1.72 -5.89
N GLY A 335 8.85 0.44 -6.23
CA GLY A 335 8.58 -0.10 -7.56
C GLY A 335 7.15 0.13 -7.99
N ALA A 336 6.19 -0.32 -7.17
CA ALA A 336 4.76 -0.26 -7.47
C ALA A 336 4.25 1.17 -7.59
N ARG A 337 4.79 2.06 -6.74
CA ARG A 337 4.55 3.51 -6.85
C ARG A 337 5.05 4.08 -8.17
N GLY A 338 6.24 3.65 -8.63
CA GLY A 338 6.75 4.00 -9.96
C GLY A 338 5.79 3.56 -11.07
N MET A 339 5.33 2.31 -11.04
CA MET A 339 4.35 1.79 -12.00
C MET A 339 3.03 2.56 -11.96
N MET A 340 2.53 2.89 -10.76
CA MET A 340 1.31 3.66 -10.57
C MET A 340 1.40 5.06 -11.19
N ILE A 341 2.52 5.75 -10.97
CA ILE A 341 2.78 7.07 -11.55
C ILE A 341 2.86 6.97 -13.07
N ASP A 342 3.56 5.96 -13.59
CA ASP A 342 3.65 5.70 -15.03
C ASP A 342 2.28 5.41 -15.66
N THR A 343 1.42 4.60 -15.03
CA THR A 343 0.03 4.38 -15.46
C THR A 343 -0.76 5.69 -15.48
N MET A 344 -0.70 6.51 -14.43
CA MET A 344 -1.40 7.80 -14.40
C MET A 344 -0.88 8.79 -15.45
N LYS A 345 0.44 8.80 -15.74
CA LYS A 345 1.01 9.63 -16.80
C LYS A 345 0.62 9.15 -18.20
N THR A 346 0.47 7.85 -18.37
CA THR A 346 0.16 7.23 -19.67
C THR A 346 -1.33 7.37 -20.01
N PHE A 347 -2.21 7.05 -19.06
CA PHE A 347 -3.66 6.98 -19.31
C PHE A 347 -4.44 8.16 -18.72
N GLY A 348 -3.82 8.97 -17.87
CA GLY A 348 -4.44 10.05 -17.12
C GLY A 348 -4.79 9.64 -15.69
N ALA A 349 -4.67 10.58 -14.74
CA ALA A 349 -4.91 10.31 -13.32
C ALA A 349 -6.36 9.89 -13.03
N ASP A 350 -7.33 10.44 -13.77
CA ASP A 350 -8.77 10.11 -13.64
C ASP A 350 -9.25 9.03 -14.61
N SER A 351 -8.34 8.34 -15.30
CA SER A 351 -8.70 7.14 -16.06
C SER A 351 -9.02 5.97 -15.12
N PHE A 352 -9.77 4.98 -15.62
CA PHE A 352 -10.03 3.73 -14.90
C PHE A 352 -8.72 3.06 -14.46
N ALA A 353 -7.76 2.93 -15.38
CA ALA A 353 -6.44 2.37 -15.09
C ALA A 353 -5.66 3.19 -14.05
N GLY A 354 -5.69 4.53 -14.14
CA GLY A 354 -5.05 5.42 -13.18
C GLY A 354 -5.60 5.27 -11.76
N ARG A 355 -6.93 5.21 -11.62
CA ARG A 355 -7.60 4.99 -10.32
C ARG A 355 -7.36 3.58 -9.78
N LEU A 356 -7.47 2.56 -10.62
CA LEU A 356 -7.22 1.17 -10.23
C LEU A 356 -5.76 0.96 -9.79
N ALA A 357 -4.78 1.56 -10.49
CA ALA A 357 -3.39 1.52 -10.07
C ALA A 357 -3.19 2.19 -8.70
N CYS A 358 -3.88 3.30 -8.43
CA CYS A 358 -3.91 3.91 -7.10
C CYS A 358 -4.51 2.96 -6.06
N THR A 359 -5.60 2.25 -6.39
CA THR A 359 -6.20 1.25 -5.50
C THR A 359 -5.24 0.11 -5.19
N PHE A 360 -4.56 -0.45 -6.20
CA PHE A 360 -3.53 -1.48 -5.99
C PHE A 360 -2.38 -1.00 -5.09
N GLN A 361 -1.90 0.23 -5.32
CA GLN A 361 -0.83 0.80 -4.52
C GLN A 361 -1.23 0.97 -3.04
N GLY A 362 -2.50 1.25 -2.77
CA GLY A 362 -3.03 1.46 -1.43
C GLY A 362 -3.54 0.19 -0.72
N ALA A 363 -3.92 -0.84 -1.48
CA ALA A 363 -4.64 -2.00 -0.94
C ALA A 363 -3.81 -2.88 -0.01
N THR A 364 -2.51 -3.05 -0.28
CA THR A 364 -1.62 -3.94 0.51
C THR A 364 -0.31 -3.27 0.88
N ASP A 365 0.61 -3.98 1.51
CA ASP A 365 2.01 -3.61 1.68
C ASP A 365 2.92 -4.68 1.02
N THR A 366 4.22 -4.56 1.23
CA THR A 366 5.26 -5.25 0.48
C THR A 366 5.63 -6.56 1.14
N THR A 367 4.90 -7.63 0.82
CA THR A 367 5.06 -8.96 1.42
C THR A 367 6.52 -9.41 1.55
N PHE A 368 7.28 -9.40 0.46
CA PHE A 368 8.67 -9.90 0.49
C PHE A 368 9.63 -8.96 1.25
N TYR A 369 9.37 -7.66 1.23
CA TYR A 369 10.18 -6.69 1.97
C TYR A 369 9.93 -6.82 3.49
N ILE A 370 8.67 -6.87 3.90
CA ILE A 370 8.31 -7.07 5.31
C ILE A 370 8.91 -8.38 5.82
N ILE A 371 8.81 -9.48 5.06
CA ILE A 371 9.47 -10.76 5.38
C ILE A 371 10.98 -10.57 5.55
N ALA A 372 11.65 -9.96 4.58
CA ALA A 372 13.10 -9.77 4.65
C ALA A 372 13.53 -8.93 5.87
N VAL A 373 12.84 -7.82 6.14
CA VAL A 373 13.17 -6.91 7.25
C VAL A 373 12.87 -7.54 8.60
N TYR A 374 11.66 -8.08 8.78
CA TYR A 374 11.19 -8.54 10.07
C TYR A 374 11.84 -9.87 10.46
N PHE A 375 11.96 -10.83 9.54
CA PHE A 375 12.67 -12.08 9.81
C PHE A 375 14.19 -11.91 9.84
N GLY A 376 14.75 -11.04 9.00
CA GLY A 376 16.17 -10.72 9.01
C GLY A 376 16.62 -10.15 10.35
N ALA A 377 15.82 -9.27 10.97
CA ALA A 377 16.12 -8.66 12.26
C ALA A 377 16.19 -9.65 13.45
N VAL A 378 15.60 -10.84 13.31
CA VAL A 378 15.58 -11.88 14.37
C VAL A 378 16.20 -13.20 13.93
N GLY A 379 16.88 -13.22 12.78
CA GLY A 379 17.64 -14.37 12.29
C GLY A 379 16.80 -15.58 11.83
N ILE A 380 15.53 -15.39 11.49
CA ILE A 380 14.67 -16.48 10.99
C ILE A 380 15.06 -16.85 9.56
N ARG A 381 15.24 -18.15 9.31
CA ARG A 381 15.54 -18.70 7.98
C ARG A 381 14.37 -19.46 7.39
N ASN A 382 13.61 -20.17 8.23
CA ASN A 382 12.44 -20.91 7.80
C ASN A 382 11.17 -20.07 8.02
N THR A 383 10.61 -19.57 6.92
CA THR A 383 9.43 -18.70 6.90
C THR A 383 8.10 -19.47 7.10
N ARG A 384 8.13 -20.81 7.08
CA ARG A 384 6.96 -21.70 7.14
C ARG A 384 5.89 -21.27 6.12
N TYR A 385 4.69 -20.92 6.57
CA TYR A 385 3.56 -20.49 5.73
C TYR A 385 3.39 -18.97 5.68
N ALA A 386 4.39 -18.17 6.09
CA ALA A 386 4.30 -16.71 6.02
C ALA A 386 4.15 -16.21 4.58
N VAL A 387 4.97 -16.72 3.65
CA VAL A 387 4.94 -16.34 2.23
C VAL A 387 3.58 -16.69 1.59
N PRO A 388 3.08 -17.94 1.63
CA PRO A 388 1.80 -18.26 1.01
C PRO A 388 0.63 -17.47 1.62
N CYS A 389 0.59 -17.26 2.93
CA CYS A 389 -0.48 -16.44 3.54
C CYS A 389 -0.40 -14.96 3.13
N GLY A 390 0.81 -14.38 3.06
CA GLY A 390 1.00 -13.01 2.57
C GLY A 390 0.56 -12.86 1.12
N LEU A 391 0.92 -13.81 0.25
CA LEU A 391 0.51 -13.81 -1.16
C LEU A 391 -1.00 -14.02 -1.34
N ILE A 392 -1.66 -14.77 -0.45
CA ILE A 392 -3.13 -14.87 -0.44
C ILE A 392 -3.75 -13.50 -0.12
N ALA A 393 -3.21 -12.78 0.86
CA ALA A 393 -3.67 -11.43 1.19
C ALA A 393 -3.47 -10.48 -0.01
N ASP A 394 -2.30 -10.51 -0.64
CA ASP A 394 -2.00 -9.73 -1.85
C ASP A 394 -2.97 -10.04 -2.99
N LEU A 395 -3.18 -11.32 -3.30
CA LEU A 395 -4.10 -11.74 -4.36
C LEU A 395 -5.54 -11.31 -4.07
N ALA A 396 -6.01 -11.46 -2.84
CA ALA A 396 -7.34 -11.02 -2.45
C ALA A 396 -7.48 -9.50 -2.56
N GLY A 397 -6.46 -8.74 -2.16
CA GLY A 397 -6.42 -7.28 -2.32
C GLY A 397 -6.47 -6.86 -3.78
N ILE A 398 -5.75 -7.56 -4.67
CA ILE A 398 -5.77 -7.32 -6.12
C ILE A 398 -7.16 -7.60 -6.69
N ILE A 399 -7.75 -8.76 -6.40
CA ILE A 399 -9.09 -9.12 -6.90
C ILE A 399 -10.14 -8.11 -6.40
N ALA A 400 -10.09 -7.77 -5.11
CA ALA A 400 -11.00 -6.80 -4.52
C ALA A 400 -10.83 -5.42 -5.16
N ALA A 401 -9.60 -4.94 -5.36
CA ALA A 401 -9.32 -3.68 -6.02
C ALA A 401 -9.92 -3.62 -7.43
N VAL A 402 -9.80 -4.69 -8.22
CA VAL A 402 -10.42 -4.77 -9.56
C VAL A 402 -11.94 -4.67 -9.47
N VAL A 403 -12.58 -5.50 -8.63
CA VAL A 403 -14.05 -5.51 -8.48
C VAL A 403 -14.57 -4.15 -7.99
N ILE A 404 -13.93 -3.57 -6.99
CA ILE A 404 -14.30 -2.28 -6.42
C ILE A 404 -14.07 -1.15 -7.42
N ALA A 405 -13.00 -1.20 -8.22
CA ALA A 405 -12.78 -0.22 -9.27
C ALA A 405 -13.90 -0.26 -10.32
N TYR A 406 -14.36 -1.43 -10.75
CA TYR A 406 -15.52 -1.53 -11.65
C TYR A 406 -16.79 -0.97 -11.01
N LEU A 407 -17.01 -1.20 -9.71
CA LEU A 407 -18.17 -0.67 -9.00
C LEU A 407 -18.16 0.86 -8.91
N PHE A 408 -17.00 1.48 -8.68
CA PHE A 408 -16.89 2.92 -8.43
C PHE A 408 -16.59 3.75 -9.68
N PHE A 409 -15.96 3.16 -10.70
CA PHE A 409 -15.34 3.92 -11.79
C PHE A 409 -15.73 3.45 -13.20
N ALA A 410 -16.49 2.37 -13.35
CA ALA A 410 -16.81 1.79 -14.67
C ALA A 410 -18.31 1.72 -14.97
#